data_AF-H2CIR2-F1
#
_entry.id   AF-H2CIR2-F1
#
_cell.length_a   1.000
_cell.length_b   1.000
_cell.length_c   1.000
_cell.angle_alpha   90.00
_cell.angle_beta   90.00
_cell.angle_gamma   90.00
#
_symmetry.space_group_name_H-M   'P 1'
#
loop_
_entity.id
_entity.type
_entity.pdbx_description
1 polymer ?
#
loop_
_entity_poly.entity_id
_entity_poly.type
_entity_poly.pdbx_seq_one_letter_code
_entity_poly.pdbx_strand_id
1 'polypeptide(L)'
;MQGFHTRFSDHAVVRAVWCRSERLALNKRSQIEPDANCDFIFCFSEEGDIVSSIFAGFDTVAQPFEATPGNFTYVGIQLQPQAAASMIGADMKDCVNRRLALSELLGSRQSRIRDALERFSRSALAGPEQLSLAHLQPLFGQVRHDSLLVTLQEALKGRPFLDTIAEVADDQGFSIRTLERRSLQSTGLTPRELIRIYRFVRARKLYRPGISFAELALAGGFADQAHMSREFRRIVGRPPSRYFQRRCRPDSRQRLFDLIQ
;
A
#
# COMPACT_ATOMS: atom_id res chain seq x y z
N MET A 1 5.56 -21.75 7.23
CA MET A 1 4.33 -21.18 7.83
C MET A 1 3.32 -20.92 6.72
N GLN A 2 2.02 -21.21 6.89
CA GLN A 2 1.00 -20.60 6.01
C GLN A 2 1.00 -19.10 6.31
N GLY A 3 1.02 -18.27 5.27
CA GLY A 3 1.09 -16.81 5.45
C GLY A 3 -0.12 -16.26 6.20
N PHE A 4 0.03 -15.11 6.86
CA PHE A 4 -1.04 -14.42 7.58
C PHE A 4 -1.11 -12.94 7.20
N HIS A 5 -2.22 -12.30 7.57
CA HIS A 5 -2.42 -10.85 7.45
C HIS A 5 -3.27 -10.36 8.63
N THR A 6 -2.71 -9.43 9.40
CA THR A 6 -3.31 -8.85 10.61
C THR A 6 -3.49 -7.36 10.40
N ARG A 7 -4.73 -6.87 10.55
CA ARG A 7 -5.06 -5.44 10.48
C ARG A 7 -5.13 -4.84 11.88
N PHE A 8 -4.67 -3.61 12.02
CA PHE A 8 -4.74 -2.85 13.26
C PHE A 8 -5.75 -1.71 13.08
N SER A 9 -6.84 -1.75 13.85
CA SER A 9 -7.75 -0.62 13.96
C SER A 9 -7.08 0.49 14.76
N ASP A 10 -7.15 1.73 14.27
CA ASP A 10 -6.80 2.96 15.00
C ASP A 10 -5.34 3.09 15.50
N HIS A 11 -4.42 2.25 15.02
CA HIS A 11 -3.01 2.38 15.37
C HIS A 11 -2.32 3.49 14.54
N ALA A 12 -1.56 4.34 15.22
CA ALA A 12 -1.00 5.58 14.67
C ALA A 12 0.04 5.37 13.55
N VAL A 13 0.74 4.24 13.58
CA VAL A 13 1.91 3.98 12.71
C VAL A 13 1.59 2.92 11.64
N VAL A 14 1.23 1.73 12.10
CA VAL A 14 0.97 0.56 11.25
C VAL A 14 -0.52 0.38 11.03
N ARG A 15 -0.90 0.15 9.77
CA ARG A 15 -2.25 -0.17 9.33
C ARG A 15 -2.50 -1.68 9.33
N ALA A 16 -1.52 -2.43 8.84
CA ALA A 16 -1.57 -3.89 8.77
C ALA A 16 -0.18 -4.48 8.68
N VAL A 17 -0.06 -5.76 9.00
CA VAL A 17 1.14 -6.56 8.79
C VAL A 17 0.75 -7.86 8.09
N TRP A 18 1.56 -8.29 7.15
CA TRP A 18 1.40 -9.58 6.47
C TRP A 18 2.73 -10.33 6.46
N CYS A 19 2.66 -11.65 6.50
CA CYS A 19 3.79 -12.55 6.43
C CYS A 19 3.51 -13.63 5.40
N ARG A 20 4.50 -13.96 4.56
CA ARG A 20 4.32 -14.96 3.51
C ARG A 20 5.64 -15.61 3.10
N SER A 21 5.71 -16.92 3.27
CA SER A 21 6.76 -17.74 2.67
C SER A 21 6.43 -17.97 1.19
N GLU A 22 7.37 -17.64 0.30
CA GLU A 22 7.30 -18.03 -1.11
C GLU A 22 8.55 -18.82 -1.52
N ARG A 23 8.30 -19.91 -2.26
CA ARG A 23 9.31 -20.50 -3.13
C ARG A 23 9.21 -19.83 -4.49
N LEU A 24 10.14 -18.93 -4.77
CA LEU A 24 10.22 -18.19 -6.02
C LEU A 24 11.12 -18.94 -6.99
N ALA A 25 10.52 -19.45 -8.07
CA ALA A 25 11.29 -19.97 -9.19
C ALA A 25 12.01 -18.82 -9.92
N LEU A 26 13.19 -19.12 -10.46
CA LEU A 26 13.91 -18.25 -11.40
C LEU A 26 12.93 -17.80 -12.51
N ASN A 27 12.89 -16.50 -12.80
CA ASN A 27 12.10 -15.83 -13.85
C ASN A 27 10.61 -15.49 -13.56
N LYS A 28 10.14 -15.55 -12.31
CA LYS A 28 8.78 -15.07 -11.99
C LYS A 28 8.74 -13.54 -11.92
N ARG A 29 8.24 -12.88 -12.98
CA ARG A 29 7.94 -11.43 -12.94
C ARG A 29 6.66 -11.20 -12.12
N SER A 30 6.84 -10.63 -10.93
CA SER A 30 5.76 -10.19 -10.03
C SER A 30 5.56 -8.67 -10.17
N GLN A 31 4.36 -8.16 -9.83
CA GLN A 31 4.09 -6.72 -9.83
C GLN A 31 3.28 -6.30 -8.61
N ILE A 32 3.78 -5.41 -7.76
CA ILE A 32 2.97 -4.79 -6.70
C ILE A 32 1.99 -3.81 -7.35
N GLU A 33 0.70 -4.00 -7.07
CA GLU A 33 -0.36 -3.12 -7.56
C GLU A 33 -0.56 -1.94 -6.61
N PRO A 34 -1.12 -0.80 -7.05
CA PRO A 34 -1.51 0.27 -6.12
C PRO A 34 -2.66 -0.13 -5.18
N ASP A 35 -2.49 0.12 -3.87
CA ASP A 35 -3.54 0.04 -2.84
C ASP A 35 -3.78 1.34 -2.07
N ALA A 36 -3.11 2.43 -2.46
CA ALA A 36 -3.06 3.68 -1.72
C ALA A 36 -2.43 3.57 -0.32
N ASN A 37 -1.56 2.59 -0.11
CA ASN A 37 -0.68 2.50 1.05
C ASN A 37 0.80 2.54 0.60
N CYS A 38 1.68 2.49 1.59
CA CYS A 38 3.10 2.26 1.43
C CYS A 38 3.55 1.26 2.48
N ASP A 39 4.64 0.55 2.21
CA ASP A 39 5.04 -0.63 2.96
C ASP A 39 6.53 -0.62 3.25
N PHE A 40 6.91 -1.06 4.44
CA PHE A 40 8.24 -1.63 4.64
C PHE A 40 8.17 -3.13 4.41
N ILE A 41 8.99 -3.65 3.51
CA ILE A 41 9.02 -5.07 3.14
C ILE A 41 10.39 -5.64 3.51
N PHE A 42 10.37 -6.65 4.37
CA PHE A 42 11.54 -7.40 4.81
C PHE A 42 11.53 -8.79 4.16
N CYS A 43 12.67 -9.19 3.61
CA CYS A 43 12.89 -10.52 3.05
C CYS A 43 13.82 -11.29 3.99
N PHE A 44 13.36 -12.45 4.47
CA PHE A 44 14.10 -13.32 5.36
C PHE A 44 14.53 -14.61 4.66
N SER A 45 15.77 -15.06 4.93
CA SER A 45 16.25 -16.39 4.57
C SER A 45 15.56 -17.48 5.38
N GLU A 46 15.84 -18.75 5.09
CA GLU A 46 15.33 -19.88 5.87
C GLU A 46 15.87 -19.89 7.31
N GLU A 47 17.10 -19.39 7.50
CA GLU A 47 17.76 -19.25 8.80
C GLU A 47 17.20 -18.07 9.63
N GLY A 48 16.32 -17.25 9.03
CA GLY A 48 15.73 -16.09 9.69
C GLY A 48 16.58 -14.82 9.62
N ASP A 49 17.59 -14.78 8.75
CA ASP A 49 18.39 -13.59 8.51
C ASP A 49 17.71 -12.64 7.52
N ILE A 50 17.85 -11.33 7.73
CA ILE A 50 17.32 -10.33 6.79
C ILE A 50 18.26 -10.28 5.58
N VAL A 51 17.73 -10.70 4.43
CA VAL A 51 18.45 -10.70 3.14
C VAL A 51 18.31 -9.35 2.45
N SER A 52 17.15 -8.72 2.57
CA SER A 52 16.90 -7.38 2.06
C SER A 52 15.76 -6.71 2.81
N SER A 53 15.78 -5.39 2.89
CA SER A 53 14.67 -4.60 3.40
C SER A 53 14.46 -3.36 2.54
N ILE A 54 13.23 -3.15 2.09
CA ILE A 54 12.86 -2.07 1.18
C ILE A 54 11.65 -1.28 1.67
N PHE A 55 11.60 0.00 1.32
CA PHE A 55 10.42 0.83 1.38
C PHE A 55 9.78 0.84 0.00
N ALA A 56 8.55 0.34 -0.08
CA ALA A 56 7.67 0.51 -1.22
C ALA A 56 6.83 1.77 -0.99
N GLY A 57 7.14 2.84 -1.73
CA GLY A 57 6.36 4.07 -1.66
C GLY A 57 5.00 3.92 -2.34
N PHE A 58 4.23 5.01 -2.33
CA PHE A 58 2.91 5.02 -2.99
C PHE A 58 3.05 4.73 -4.47
N ASP A 59 2.32 3.73 -4.95
CA ASP A 59 2.27 3.40 -6.35
C ASP A 59 1.07 4.05 -7.02
N THR A 60 1.28 4.60 -8.21
CA THR A 60 0.20 5.08 -9.11
C THR A 60 -0.05 4.14 -10.28
N VAL A 61 0.87 3.20 -10.50
CA VAL A 61 0.80 2.12 -11.49
C VAL A 61 1.45 0.88 -10.89
N ALA A 62 1.12 -0.30 -11.41
CA ALA A 62 1.70 -1.55 -10.96
C ALA A 62 3.21 -1.57 -11.21
N GLN A 63 3.98 -1.68 -10.13
CA GLN A 63 5.44 -1.69 -10.17
C GLN A 63 5.97 -3.11 -10.20
N PRO A 64 7.04 -3.40 -10.97
CA PRO A 64 7.70 -4.69 -10.90
C PRO A 64 8.20 -4.97 -9.48
N PHE A 65 8.06 -6.22 -9.06
CA PHE A 65 8.66 -6.74 -7.84
C PHE A 65 9.65 -7.83 -8.23
N GLU A 66 10.94 -7.47 -8.16
CA GLU A 66 12.04 -8.40 -8.40
C GLU A 66 12.27 -9.18 -7.12
N ALA A 67 11.69 -10.36 -7.07
CA ALA A 67 11.84 -11.23 -5.93
C ALA A 67 13.10 -12.08 -6.09
N THR A 68 13.89 -12.20 -5.01
CA THR A 68 15.10 -13.02 -4.99
C THR A 68 14.73 -14.49 -5.25
N PRO A 69 15.34 -15.19 -6.22
CA PRO A 69 15.08 -16.60 -6.46
C PRO A 69 15.51 -17.45 -5.26
N GLY A 70 14.63 -18.33 -4.77
CA GLY A 70 14.89 -19.14 -3.58
C GLY A 70 13.65 -19.30 -2.71
N ASN A 71 13.89 -19.83 -1.51
CA ASN A 71 12.88 -19.92 -0.47
C ASN A 71 13.09 -18.76 0.49
N PHE A 72 12.18 -17.80 0.45
CA PHE A 72 12.24 -16.63 1.31
C PHE A 72 10.90 -16.41 1.99
N THR A 73 10.95 -15.81 3.17
CA THR A 73 9.75 -15.31 3.84
C THR A 73 9.73 -13.80 3.79
N TYR A 74 8.65 -13.24 3.25
CA TYR A 74 8.43 -11.81 3.17
C TYR A 74 7.51 -11.38 4.30
N VAL A 75 7.91 -10.31 5.00
CA VAL A 75 7.07 -9.61 5.97
C VAL A 75 6.86 -8.19 5.47
N GLY A 76 5.63 -7.80 5.22
CA GLY A 76 5.29 -6.42 4.91
C GLY A 76 4.57 -5.74 6.05
N ILE A 77 4.99 -4.52 6.34
CA ILE A 77 4.42 -3.63 7.34
C ILE A 77 3.80 -2.46 6.59
N GLN A 78 2.48 -2.46 6.50
CA GLN A 78 1.75 -1.37 5.85
C GLN A 78 1.66 -0.18 6.80
N LEU A 79 2.11 0.98 6.35
CA LEU A 79 2.06 2.19 7.16
C LEU A 79 0.75 2.92 6.97
N GLN A 80 0.36 3.64 8.02
CA GLN A 80 -0.53 4.77 7.85
C GLN A 80 0.20 5.83 7.01
N PRO A 81 -0.44 6.42 5.98
CA PRO A 81 0.23 7.41 5.12
C PRO A 81 0.87 8.59 5.85
N GLN A 82 0.23 9.10 6.92
CA GLN A 82 0.80 10.15 7.76
C GLN A 82 2.05 9.70 8.56
N ALA A 83 2.16 8.42 8.87
CA ALA A 83 3.32 7.86 9.58
C ALA A 83 4.53 7.78 8.66
N ALA A 84 4.34 7.36 7.41
CA ALA A 84 5.40 7.17 6.43
C ALA A 84 6.26 8.43 6.27
N ALA A 85 5.64 9.57 5.97
CA ALA A 85 6.33 10.84 5.76
C ALA A 85 7.11 11.34 6.98
N SER A 86 6.61 11.04 8.18
CA SER A 86 7.30 11.40 9.42
C SER A 86 8.53 10.51 9.68
N MET A 87 8.54 9.28 9.16
CA MET A 87 9.56 8.27 9.44
C MET A 87 10.73 8.28 8.44
N ILE A 88 10.46 8.46 7.15
CA ILE A 88 11.46 8.21 6.10
C ILE A 88 12.44 9.36 5.86
N GLY A 89 12.26 10.51 6.51
CA GLY A 89 13.22 11.63 6.48
C GLY A 89 13.49 12.23 5.09
N ALA A 90 12.71 11.85 4.07
CA ALA A 90 12.81 12.24 2.68
C ALA A 90 11.50 12.85 2.19
N ASP A 91 11.52 13.56 1.05
CA ASP A 91 10.28 13.99 0.39
C ASP A 91 9.54 12.76 -0.15
N MET A 92 8.27 12.61 0.24
CA MET A 92 7.43 11.50 -0.21
C MET A 92 7.27 11.45 -1.73
N LYS A 93 7.39 12.59 -2.43
CA LYS A 93 7.37 12.64 -3.90
C LYS A 93 8.50 11.81 -4.51
N ASP A 94 9.67 11.81 -3.88
CA ASP A 94 10.84 11.08 -4.34
C ASP A 94 10.72 9.57 -4.09
N CYS A 95 9.66 9.14 -3.39
CA CYS A 95 9.38 7.74 -3.09
C CYS A 95 8.25 7.14 -3.95
N VAL A 96 7.49 7.96 -4.67
CA VAL A 96 6.36 7.51 -5.51
C VAL A 96 6.86 6.55 -6.58
N ASN A 97 6.17 5.41 -6.75
CA ASN A 97 6.52 4.35 -7.71
C ASN A 97 7.95 3.77 -7.54
N ARG A 98 8.55 3.89 -6.37
CA ARG A 98 9.93 3.43 -6.13
C ARG A 98 10.02 2.35 -5.06
N ARG A 99 11.10 1.57 -5.16
CA ARG A 99 11.56 0.60 -4.16
C ARG A 99 12.92 1.06 -3.67
N LEU A 100 12.97 1.53 -2.44
CA LEU A 100 14.18 2.13 -1.86
C LEU A 100 14.72 1.20 -0.79
N ALA A 101 16.02 0.93 -0.78
CA ALA A 101 16.62 0.16 0.32
C ALA A 101 16.45 0.91 1.64
N LEU A 102 16.07 0.21 2.71
CA LEU A 102 15.87 0.85 4.02
C LEU A 102 17.16 1.50 4.52
N SER A 103 18.32 0.92 4.21
CA SER A 103 19.63 1.48 4.58
C SER A 103 19.92 2.82 3.91
N GLU A 104 19.43 3.03 2.70
CA GLU A 104 19.61 4.28 1.94
C GLU A 104 18.59 5.33 2.39
N LEU A 105 17.35 4.92 2.64
CA LEU A 105 16.27 5.79 3.05
C LEU A 105 16.38 6.23 4.52
N LEU A 106 16.66 5.27 5.41
CA LEU A 106 16.83 5.48 6.84
C LEU A 106 18.32 5.48 7.18
N GLY A 107 18.93 6.65 7.00
CA GLY A 107 20.34 6.89 7.33
C GLY A 107 20.65 6.70 8.82
N SER A 108 21.90 6.98 9.22
CA SER A 108 22.37 6.77 10.61
C SER A 108 21.54 7.50 11.67
N ARG A 109 20.92 8.63 11.32
CA ARG A 109 20.04 9.42 12.21
C ARG A 109 18.70 8.74 12.50
N GLN A 110 18.28 7.80 11.65
CA GLN A 110 17.04 7.04 11.75
C GLN A 110 17.28 5.55 12.10
N SER A 111 18.48 5.20 12.60
CA SER A 111 18.83 3.82 13.01
C SER A 111 17.80 3.23 13.98
N ARG A 112 17.32 4.02 14.95
CA ARG A 112 16.27 3.61 15.89
C ARG A 112 14.97 3.19 15.19
N ILE A 113 14.62 3.84 14.08
CA ILE A 113 13.43 3.50 13.30
C ILE A 113 13.63 2.15 12.62
N ARG A 114 14.77 2.00 11.95
CA ARG A 114 15.14 0.74 11.30
C ARG A 114 15.15 -0.41 12.30
N ASP A 115 15.81 -0.26 13.44
CA ASP A 115 15.89 -1.31 14.46
C ASP A 115 14.50 -1.68 15.04
N ALA A 116 13.62 -0.69 15.21
CA ALA A 116 12.24 -0.92 15.65
C ALA A 116 11.44 -1.73 14.62
N LEU A 117 11.54 -1.36 13.33
CA LEU A 117 10.89 -2.08 12.24
C LEU A 117 11.46 -3.49 12.07
N GLU A 118 12.77 -3.67 12.20
CA GLU A 118 13.42 -4.97 12.15
C GLU A 118 12.92 -5.88 13.28
N ARG A 119 12.89 -5.40 14.54
CA ARG A 119 12.33 -6.17 15.66
C ARG A 119 10.87 -6.52 15.45
N PHE A 120 10.05 -5.56 14.98
CA PHE A 120 8.65 -5.82 14.67
C PHE A 120 8.49 -6.87 13.57
N SER A 121 9.27 -6.77 12.49
CA SER A 121 9.23 -7.73 11.38
C SER A 121 9.67 -9.14 11.81
N ARG A 122 10.65 -9.27 12.71
CA ARG A 122 11.05 -10.56 13.30
C ARG A 122 9.94 -11.16 14.17
N SER A 123 9.21 -10.34 14.92
CA SER A 123 8.05 -10.81 15.68
C SER A 123 6.94 -11.32 14.76
N ALA A 124 6.72 -10.66 13.62
CA ALA A 124 5.79 -11.12 12.59
C ALA A 124 6.26 -12.39 11.88
N LEU A 125 7.57 -12.54 11.64
CA LEU A 125 8.15 -13.78 11.10
C LEU A 125 7.88 -14.98 12.01
N ALA A 126 7.91 -14.77 13.33
CA ALA A 126 7.68 -15.80 14.33
C ALA A 126 6.21 -16.25 14.44
N GLY A 127 5.25 -15.42 14.00
CA GLY A 127 3.82 -15.76 13.95
C GLY A 127 2.91 -14.61 14.36
N PRO A 128 1.60 -14.66 14.00
CA PRO A 128 0.64 -13.64 14.37
C PRO A 128 0.48 -13.49 15.89
N GLU A 129 0.62 -14.57 16.65
CA GLU A 129 0.57 -14.60 18.11
C GLU A 129 1.78 -13.94 18.79
N GLN A 130 2.90 -13.80 18.06
CA GLN A 130 4.13 -13.18 18.55
C GLN A 130 4.22 -11.69 18.18
N LEU A 131 3.26 -11.16 17.43
CA LEU A 131 3.25 -9.76 17.02
C LEU A 131 3.25 -8.84 18.25
N SER A 132 4.32 -8.04 18.39
CA SER A 132 4.48 -7.12 19.50
C SER A 132 4.58 -5.67 19.03
N LEU A 133 3.49 -4.92 19.17
CA LEU A 133 3.47 -3.48 18.88
C LEU A 133 4.41 -2.68 19.80
N ALA A 134 4.85 -3.25 20.92
CA ALA A 134 5.84 -2.61 21.80
C ALA A 134 7.16 -2.32 21.06
N HIS A 135 7.51 -3.11 20.05
CA HIS A 135 8.67 -2.84 19.19
C HIS A 135 8.57 -1.51 18.44
N LEU A 136 7.35 -1.03 18.17
CA LEU A 136 7.07 0.22 17.46
C LEU A 136 6.88 1.42 18.39
N GLN A 137 6.86 1.22 19.72
CA GLN A 137 6.70 2.30 20.69
C GLN A 137 7.70 3.46 20.50
N PRO A 138 8.98 3.23 20.13
CA PRO A 138 9.92 4.32 19.87
C PRO A 138 9.50 5.26 18.72
N LEU A 139 8.56 4.83 17.87
CA LEU A 139 8.09 5.57 16.70
C LEU A 139 6.91 6.50 17.02
N PHE A 140 6.17 6.25 18.10
CA PHE A 140 4.90 6.94 18.38
C PHE A 140 5.07 8.45 18.56
N GLY A 141 6.19 8.88 19.18
CA GLY A 141 6.50 10.30 19.34
C GLY A 141 6.99 11.01 18.07
N GLN A 142 7.23 10.27 16.99
CA GLN A 142 7.70 10.83 15.72
C GLN A 142 6.59 11.04 14.70
N VAL A 143 5.46 10.33 14.83
CA VAL A 143 4.36 10.44 13.87
C VAL A 143 3.56 11.71 14.14
N ARG A 144 3.56 12.62 13.16
CA ARG A 144 2.63 13.74 13.16
C ARG A 144 1.29 13.25 12.65
N HIS A 145 0.27 13.26 13.51
CA HIS A 145 -1.10 13.03 13.08
C HIS A 145 -1.56 14.19 12.19
N ASP A 146 -1.86 13.90 10.92
CA ASP A 146 -2.53 14.82 10.02
C ASP A 146 -4.00 14.39 9.86
N SER A 147 -4.87 14.98 10.67
CA SER A 147 -6.31 14.67 10.65
C SER A 147 -6.93 14.86 9.27
N LEU A 148 -6.43 15.82 8.47
CA LEU A 148 -6.95 16.11 7.14
C LEU A 148 -6.76 14.94 6.18
N LEU A 149 -5.62 14.23 6.24
CA LEU A 149 -5.40 13.07 5.37
C LEU A 149 -6.13 11.83 5.84
N VAL A 150 -6.26 11.65 7.15
CA VAL A 150 -7.12 10.60 7.68
C VAL A 150 -8.55 10.82 7.17
N THR A 151 -9.09 12.04 7.28
CA THR A 151 -10.44 12.30 6.79
C THR A 151 -10.56 12.21 5.28
N LEU A 152 -9.56 12.68 4.51
CA LEU A 152 -9.52 12.49 3.06
C LEU A 152 -9.62 11.00 2.69
N GLN A 153 -8.85 10.16 3.34
CA GLN A 153 -8.84 8.71 3.07
C GLN A 153 -10.16 8.05 3.46
N GLU A 154 -10.72 8.40 4.61
CA GLU A 154 -12.02 7.87 5.05
C GLU A 154 -13.15 8.35 4.13
N ALA A 155 -13.15 9.60 3.69
CA ALA A 155 -14.08 10.11 2.69
C ALA A 155 -13.95 9.34 1.36
N LEU A 156 -12.72 9.11 0.90
CA LEU A 156 -12.44 8.34 -0.32
C LEU A 156 -12.85 6.87 -0.20
N LYS A 157 -12.78 6.26 0.99
CA LYS A 157 -13.23 4.89 1.25
C LYS A 157 -14.75 4.78 1.38
N GLY A 158 -15.41 5.79 1.94
CA GLY A 158 -16.85 5.76 2.23
C GLY A 158 -17.76 6.24 1.10
N ARG A 159 -17.28 7.13 0.21
CA ARG A 159 -18.12 7.77 -0.82
C ARG A 159 -17.78 7.29 -2.23
N PRO A 160 -18.72 6.63 -2.95
CA PRO A 160 -18.52 6.17 -4.34
C PRO A 160 -18.18 7.33 -5.27
N PHE A 161 -18.90 8.45 -5.11
CA PHE A 161 -18.72 9.67 -5.87
C PHE A 161 -18.11 10.73 -4.95
N LEU A 162 -16.83 11.05 -5.23
CA LEU A 162 -16.23 12.32 -4.89
C LEU A 162 -15.89 12.92 -6.24
N ASP A 163 -16.71 13.87 -6.68
CA ASP A 163 -16.68 14.32 -8.06
C ASP A 163 -15.60 15.38 -8.24
N THR A 164 -15.28 16.13 -7.18
CA THR A 164 -14.22 17.13 -7.23
C THR A 164 -13.38 17.22 -5.94
N ILE A 165 -12.14 17.69 -6.11
CA ILE A 165 -11.27 18.06 -4.99
C ILE A 165 -11.89 19.22 -4.18
N ALA A 166 -12.73 20.04 -4.82
CA ALA A 166 -13.43 21.15 -4.18
C ALA A 166 -14.44 20.65 -3.13
N GLU A 167 -15.28 19.66 -3.47
CA GLU A 167 -16.21 19.04 -2.51
C GLU A 167 -15.48 18.48 -1.29
N VAL A 168 -14.36 17.81 -1.51
CA VAL A 168 -13.54 17.26 -0.41
C VAL A 168 -12.92 18.37 0.44
N ALA A 169 -12.53 19.48 -0.18
CA ALA A 169 -11.94 20.60 0.54
C ALA A 169 -13.01 21.33 1.37
N ASP A 170 -14.19 21.59 0.79
CA ASP A 170 -15.32 22.26 1.42
C ASP A 170 -15.89 21.44 2.59
N ASP A 171 -16.09 20.13 2.40
CA ASP A 171 -16.57 19.22 3.47
C ASP A 171 -15.66 19.21 4.70
N GLN A 172 -14.39 19.60 4.52
CA GLN A 172 -13.36 19.56 5.54
C GLN A 172 -13.00 20.97 6.05
N GLY A 173 -13.61 22.02 5.52
CA GLY A 173 -13.32 23.40 5.91
C GLY A 173 -11.90 23.86 5.52
N PHE A 174 -11.31 23.27 4.48
CA PHE A 174 -9.97 23.62 4.00
C PHE A 174 -10.00 24.20 2.59
N SER A 175 -9.01 25.02 2.25
CA SER A 175 -8.79 25.39 0.86
C SER A 175 -8.20 24.23 0.06
N ILE A 176 -8.53 24.15 -1.23
CA ILE A 176 -7.95 23.18 -2.18
C ILE A 176 -6.41 23.19 -2.11
N ARG A 177 -5.81 24.38 -2.05
CA ARG A 177 -4.35 24.55 -1.92
C ARG A 177 -3.78 23.89 -0.65
N THR A 178 -4.50 23.96 0.47
CA THR A 178 -4.09 23.31 1.72
C THR A 178 -4.16 21.80 1.58
N LEU A 179 -5.24 21.28 1.01
CA LEU A 179 -5.45 19.86 0.76
C LEU A 179 -4.36 19.28 -0.16
N GLU A 180 -4.07 19.95 -1.27
CA GLU A 180 -2.99 19.55 -2.20
C GLU A 180 -1.63 19.53 -1.52
N ARG A 181 -1.28 20.60 -0.80
CA ARG A 181 0.00 20.69 -0.10
C ARG A 181 0.17 19.56 0.92
N ARG A 182 -0.85 19.29 1.74
CA ARG A 182 -0.78 18.23 2.77
C ARG A 182 -0.73 16.83 2.14
N SER A 183 -1.53 16.59 1.10
CA SER A 183 -1.51 15.34 0.34
C SER A 183 -0.12 15.05 -0.22
N LEU A 184 0.51 16.04 -0.86
CA LEU A 184 1.85 15.90 -1.41
C LEU A 184 2.89 15.66 -0.31
N GLN A 185 2.81 16.37 0.82
CA GLN A 185 3.76 16.21 1.93
C GLN A 185 3.74 14.80 2.52
N SER A 186 2.56 14.17 2.64
CA SER A 186 2.46 12.88 3.33
C SER A 186 2.45 11.67 2.39
N THR A 187 2.05 11.85 1.13
CA THR A 187 1.90 10.74 0.17
C THR A 187 2.76 10.90 -1.07
N GLY A 188 3.26 12.10 -1.36
CA GLY A 188 3.88 12.43 -2.64
C GLY A 188 2.88 12.57 -3.78
N LEU A 189 1.59 12.31 -3.54
CA LEU A 189 0.52 12.32 -4.53
C LEU A 189 -0.43 13.52 -4.33
N THR A 190 -0.96 14.00 -5.44
CA THR A 190 -2.07 14.95 -5.43
C THR A 190 -3.37 14.26 -4.99
N PRO A 191 -4.37 15.00 -4.46
CA PRO A 191 -5.69 14.43 -4.16
C PRO A 191 -6.33 13.76 -5.38
N ARG A 192 -6.09 14.28 -6.60
CA ARG A 192 -6.57 13.69 -7.85
C ARG A 192 -5.99 12.29 -8.08
N GLU A 193 -4.70 12.12 -7.86
CA GLU A 193 -4.03 10.83 -8.01
C GLU A 193 -4.54 9.84 -6.96
N LEU A 194 -4.68 10.26 -5.70
CA LEU A 194 -5.28 9.44 -4.65
C LEU A 194 -6.68 8.97 -5.04
N ILE A 195 -7.57 9.88 -5.49
CA ILE A 195 -8.93 9.52 -5.96
C ILE A 195 -8.87 8.42 -7.03
N ARG A 196 -7.97 8.55 -8.01
CA ARG A 196 -7.83 7.56 -9.08
C ARG A 196 -7.43 6.18 -8.55
N ILE A 197 -6.49 6.13 -7.59
CA ILE A 197 -6.08 4.87 -6.97
C ILE A 197 -7.20 4.30 -6.08
N TYR A 198 -7.87 5.12 -5.28
CA TYR A 198 -9.00 4.67 -4.46
C TYR A 198 -10.16 4.11 -5.30
N ARG A 199 -10.48 4.71 -6.45
CA ARG A 199 -11.46 4.16 -7.41
C ARG A 199 -11.05 2.77 -7.91
N PHE A 200 -9.78 2.60 -8.28
CA PHE A 200 -9.24 1.30 -8.69
C PHE A 200 -9.36 0.25 -7.57
N VAL A 201 -8.90 0.60 -6.35
CA VAL A 201 -8.97 -0.28 -5.17
C VAL A 201 -10.41 -0.65 -4.83
N ARG A 202 -11.34 0.32 -4.90
CA ARG A 202 -12.76 0.07 -4.65
C ARG A 202 -13.36 -0.85 -5.70
N ALA A 203 -13.18 -0.59 -7.00
CA ALA A 203 -13.68 -1.48 -8.04
C ALA A 203 -13.10 -2.90 -7.91
N ARG A 204 -11.84 -3.03 -7.47
CA ARG A 204 -11.28 -4.34 -7.20
C ARG A 204 -11.99 -5.07 -6.06
N LYS A 205 -12.30 -4.38 -4.96
CA LYS A 205 -13.02 -4.94 -3.80
C LYS A 205 -14.48 -5.27 -4.11
N LEU A 206 -15.13 -4.48 -4.98
CA LEU A 206 -16.53 -4.66 -5.35
C LEU A 206 -16.75 -5.71 -6.44
N TYR A 207 -15.70 -6.08 -7.18
CA TYR A 207 -15.83 -7.07 -8.23
C TYR A 207 -16.25 -8.42 -7.67
N ARG A 208 -17.29 -8.99 -8.28
CA ARG A 208 -17.78 -10.34 -8.04
C ARG A 208 -18.27 -10.94 -9.36
N PRO A 209 -18.14 -12.26 -9.58
CA PRO A 209 -18.69 -12.88 -10.78
C PRO A 209 -20.17 -12.50 -10.97
N GLY A 210 -20.52 -12.07 -12.18
CA GLY A 210 -21.89 -11.66 -12.54
C GLY A 210 -22.19 -10.16 -12.47
N ILE A 211 -21.36 -9.33 -11.82
CA ILE A 211 -21.55 -7.87 -11.90
C ILE A 211 -21.22 -7.37 -13.32
N SER A 212 -22.05 -6.49 -13.88
CA SER A 212 -21.72 -5.86 -15.16
C SER A 212 -20.59 -4.84 -15.00
N PHE A 213 -19.80 -4.62 -16.04
CA PHE A 213 -18.73 -3.61 -15.99
C PHE A 213 -19.26 -2.17 -15.93
N ALA A 214 -20.50 -1.92 -16.37
CA ALA A 214 -21.16 -0.64 -16.22
C ALA A 214 -21.52 -0.37 -14.76
N GLU A 215 -22.17 -1.32 -14.09
CA GLU A 215 -22.48 -1.23 -12.65
C GLU A 215 -21.20 -1.12 -11.81
N LEU A 216 -20.18 -1.92 -12.14
CA LEU A 216 -18.90 -1.87 -11.43
C LEU A 216 -18.21 -0.51 -11.58
N ALA A 217 -18.29 0.10 -12.76
CA ALA A 217 -17.72 1.42 -12.99
C ALA A 217 -18.38 2.47 -12.09
N LEU A 218 -19.71 2.52 -12.06
CA LEU A 218 -20.47 3.45 -11.23
C LEU A 218 -20.22 3.20 -9.73
N ALA A 219 -20.31 1.94 -9.28
CA ALA A 219 -20.06 1.59 -7.88
C ALA A 219 -18.60 1.85 -7.45
N GLY A 220 -17.65 1.74 -8.38
CA GLY A 220 -16.25 2.07 -8.19
C GLY A 220 -15.96 3.58 -8.17
N GLY A 221 -16.91 4.43 -8.56
CA GLY A 221 -16.76 5.89 -8.63
C GLY A 221 -16.22 6.39 -9.97
N PHE A 222 -16.25 5.59 -11.03
CA PHE A 222 -15.90 6.02 -12.38
C PHE A 222 -17.10 6.63 -13.07
N ALA A 223 -16.87 7.68 -13.86
CA ALA A 223 -17.89 8.30 -14.71
C ALA A 223 -18.66 7.30 -15.60
N ASP A 224 -17.94 6.34 -16.20
CA ASP A 224 -18.52 5.29 -17.05
C ASP A 224 -17.55 4.11 -17.20
N GLN A 225 -18.00 3.05 -17.89
CA GLN A 225 -17.19 1.86 -18.18
C GLN A 225 -15.94 2.17 -19.03
N ALA A 226 -16.00 3.14 -19.95
CA ALA A 226 -14.88 3.50 -20.80
C ALA A 226 -13.78 4.21 -20.00
N HIS A 227 -14.16 5.08 -19.07
CA HIS A 227 -13.28 5.72 -18.09
C HIS A 227 -12.62 4.67 -17.19
N MET A 228 -13.39 3.76 -16.59
CA MET A 228 -12.82 2.65 -15.82
C MET A 228 -11.83 1.85 -16.66
N SER A 229 -12.18 1.55 -17.91
CA SER A 229 -11.31 0.79 -18.80
C SER A 229 -10.01 1.51 -19.16
N ARG A 230 -10.00 2.85 -19.26
CA ARG A 230 -8.79 3.65 -19.44
C ARG A 230 -7.91 3.64 -18.18
N GLU A 231 -8.50 3.81 -17.00
CA GLU A 231 -7.75 3.80 -15.74
C GLU A 231 -7.11 2.43 -15.46
N PHE A 232 -7.83 1.33 -15.65
CA PHE A 232 -7.25 -0.01 -15.50
C PHE A 232 -6.06 -0.25 -16.45
N ARG A 233 -6.15 0.19 -17.71
CA ARG A 233 -5.02 0.09 -18.64
C ARG A 233 -3.82 0.90 -18.17
N ARG A 234 -4.05 2.10 -17.63
CA ARG A 234 -2.97 2.94 -17.12
C ARG A 234 -2.33 2.38 -15.85
N ILE A 235 -3.14 1.87 -14.92
CA ILE A 235 -2.69 1.40 -13.60
C ILE A 235 -2.05 0.02 -13.70
N VAL A 236 -2.72 -0.96 -14.31
CA VAL A 236 -2.30 -2.39 -14.32
C VAL A 236 -1.97 -2.94 -15.71
N GLY A 237 -1.86 -2.05 -16.71
CA GLY A 237 -1.46 -2.40 -18.08
C GLY A 237 -2.53 -3.17 -18.88
N ARG A 238 -3.74 -3.34 -18.35
CA ARG A 238 -4.77 -4.19 -18.97
C ARG A 238 -6.19 -3.72 -18.63
N PRO A 239 -7.20 -3.96 -19.50
CA PRO A 239 -8.58 -3.59 -19.20
C PRO A 239 -9.22 -4.47 -18.11
N PRO A 240 -10.33 -4.03 -17.50
CA PRO A 240 -11.02 -4.72 -16.40
C PRO A 240 -11.34 -6.20 -16.70
N SER A 241 -11.85 -6.48 -17.91
CA SER A 241 -12.20 -7.85 -18.35
C SER A 241 -11.02 -8.82 -18.26
N ARG A 242 -9.85 -8.42 -18.77
CA ARG A 242 -8.62 -9.23 -18.70
C ARG A 242 -8.03 -9.27 -17.29
N TYR A 243 -8.16 -8.17 -16.55
CA TYR A 243 -7.68 -8.08 -15.18
C TYR A 243 -8.38 -9.08 -14.26
N PHE A 244 -9.71 -9.03 -14.20
CA PHE A 244 -10.49 -9.90 -13.32
C PHE A 244 -10.50 -11.37 -13.78
N GLN A 245 -10.47 -11.62 -15.09
CA GLN A 245 -10.33 -12.99 -15.61
C GLN A 245 -9.05 -13.68 -15.11
N ARG A 246 -7.92 -12.94 -15.03
CA ARG A 246 -6.67 -13.48 -14.49
C ARG A 246 -6.75 -13.70 -12.99
N ARG A 247 -7.39 -12.80 -12.24
CA ARG A 247 -7.54 -12.92 -10.79
C ARG A 247 -8.44 -14.08 -10.38
N CYS A 248 -9.47 -14.39 -11.17
CA CYS A 248 -10.36 -15.54 -10.93
C CYS A 248 -9.75 -16.90 -11.33
N ARG A 249 -8.59 -16.91 -12.01
CA ARG A 249 -7.86 -18.16 -12.23
C ARG A 249 -7.08 -18.48 -10.95
N PRO A 250 -7.23 -19.67 -10.35
CA PRO A 250 -6.39 -20.11 -9.24
C PRO A 250 -4.99 -20.45 -9.77
N ASP A 251 -4.27 -19.46 -10.27
CA ASP A 251 -2.87 -19.62 -10.65
C ASP A 251 -2.03 -19.38 -9.40
N SER A 252 -1.19 -20.36 -9.06
CA SER A 252 -0.07 -20.25 -8.11
C SER A 252 0.80 -19.00 -8.30
N ARG A 253 0.69 -18.33 -9.47
CA ARG A 253 1.32 -17.06 -9.82
C ARG A 253 0.72 -15.80 -9.17
N GLN A 254 -0.52 -15.84 -8.66
CA GLN A 254 -1.26 -14.64 -8.21
C GLN A 254 -1.08 -14.29 -6.71
N ARG A 255 -0.55 -15.22 -5.92
CA ARG A 255 -0.75 -15.25 -4.47
C ARG A 255 -0.01 -14.18 -3.66
N LEU A 256 0.95 -13.45 -4.25
CA LEU A 256 1.66 -12.33 -3.59
C LEU A 256 0.72 -11.15 -3.33
N PHE A 257 -0.33 -10.99 -4.15
CA PHE A 257 -1.14 -9.76 -4.18
C PHE A 257 -2.44 -9.82 -3.38
N ASP A 258 -2.93 -11.01 -3.03
CA ASP A 258 -4.16 -11.16 -2.23
C ASP A 258 -3.92 -10.94 -0.73
N LEU A 259 -2.67 -10.86 -0.28
CA LEU A 259 -2.28 -10.63 1.13
C LEU A 259 -1.57 -9.29 1.36
N ILE A 260 -1.06 -8.65 0.30
CA ILE A 260 -0.57 -7.26 0.37
C ILE A 260 -1.76 -6.28 0.50
N GLN A 261 -3.00 -6.64 0.07
CA GLN A 261 -4.09 -5.65 -0.13
C GLN A 261 -5.49 -6.06 0.34
#